data_AF-A0A2R6P197-F1
#
_entry.id   AF-A0A2R6P197-F1
#
_cell.length_a   1.000
_cell.length_b   1.000
_cell.length_c   1.000
_cell.angle_alpha   90.00
_cell.angle_beta   90.00
_cell.angle_gamma   90.00
#
_symmetry.space_group_name_H-M   'P 1'
#
loop_
_entity.id
_entity.type
_entity.pdbx_description
1 polymer ?
#
loop_
_entity_poly.entity_id
_entity_poly.type
_entity_poly.pdbx_seq_one_letter_code
_entity_poly.pdbx_strand_id
1 'polypeptide(L)'
;MDIYFQSVMQQAYDRTTEGIPNLKTYIPLRRDTSGAKACFALEEYALQIDLPDEVVNHRVIRDLEDAANDAISWYNTHNLVVILMNDLGLDRQAAIDHATELAKHTSVRFETCRSQLPSWGQDVDGMVAKYVQALQDWMVGSCHWSFDTERYFGKDGAGVKKSLRVPLLPKRAVQ
;
A
#
# COMPACT_ATOMS: atom_id res chain seq x y z
N MET A 1 10.56 -2.93 14.29
CA MET A 1 9.20 -2.58 14.77
C MET A 1 9.12 -1.18 15.38
N ASP A 2 10.21 -0.61 15.90
CA ASP A 2 10.21 0.71 16.55
C ASP A 2 9.66 1.84 15.68
N ILE A 3 10.07 1.91 14.40
CA ILE A 3 9.56 2.90 13.43
C ILE A 3 8.04 2.81 13.31
N TYR A 4 7.48 1.59 13.25
CA TYR A 4 6.03 1.41 13.15
C TYR A 4 5.30 1.98 14.38
N PHE A 5 5.76 1.66 15.59
CA PHE A 5 5.14 2.16 16.81
C PHE A 5 5.26 3.67 16.95
N GLN A 6 6.43 4.25 16.64
CA GLN A 6 6.64 5.69 16.64
C GLN A 6 5.71 6.39 15.64
N SER A 7 5.63 5.89 14.41
CA SER A 7 4.80 6.50 13.37
C SER A 7 3.30 6.38 13.64
N VAL A 8 2.83 5.28 14.25
CA VAL A 8 1.43 5.13 14.68
C VAL A 8 1.10 6.10 15.82
N MET A 9 2.04 6.32 16.76
CA MET A 9 1.88 7.32 17.82
C MET A 9 1.81 8.74 17.25
N GLN A 10 2.68 9.07 16.30
CA GLN A 10 2.64 10.37 15.61
C GLN A 10 1.31 10.57 14.88
N GLN A 11 0.85 9.57 14.11
CA GLN A 11 -0.45 9.65 13.43
C GLN A 11 -1.62 9.86 14.39
N ALA A 12 -1.58 9.27 15.59
CA ALA A 12 -2.60 9.49 16.62
C ALA A 12 -2.58 10.94 17.13
N TYR A 13 -1.39 11.50 17.34
CA TYR A 13 -1.22 12.91 17.72
C TYR A 13 -1.73 13.86 16.62
N ASP A 14 -1.31 13.66 15.37
CA ASP A 14 -1.66 14.53 14.23
C ASP A 14 -3.18 14.64 14.03
N ARG A 15 -3.92 13.54 14.24
CA ARG A 15 -5.39 13.53 14.18
C ARG A 15 -6.05 14.46 15.20
N THR A 16 -5.37 14.76 16.30
CA THR A 16 -5.87 15.65 17.36
C THR A 16 -5.43 17.10 17.18
N THR A 17 -4.33 17.36 16.45
CA THR A 17 -3.67 18.68 16.45
C THR A 17 -3.47 19.31 15.06
N GLU A 18 -3.31 18.53 13.99
CA GLU A 18 -2.76 19.04 12.71
C GLU A 18 -3.71 18.96 11.51
N GLY A 19 -4.96 18.51 11.71
CA GLY A 19 -5.95 18.44 10.64
C GLY A 19 -5.63 17.35 9.60
N ILE A 20 -6.09 17.53 8.36
CA ILE A 20 -5.86 16.56 7.28
C ILE A 20 -4.50 16.86 6.62
N PRO A 21 -3.54 15.91 6.61
CA PRO A 21 -2.23 16.14 5.99
C PRO A 21 -2.34 16.27 4.46
N ASN A 22 -1.38 16.96 3.85
CA ASN A 22 -1.20 16.95 2.39
C ASN A 22 -0.63 15.61 1.90
N LEU A 23 -0.70 15.37 0.58
CA LEU A 23 -0.27 14.12 -0.03
C LEU A 23 1.22 13.86 0.20
N LYS A 24 2.07 14.90 0.09
CA LYS A 24 3.53 14.77 0.23
C LYS A 24 3.94 14.29 1.62
N THR A 25 3.28 14.76 2.67
CA THR A 25 3.52 14.30 4.05
C THR A 25 2.87 12.95 4.32
N TYR A 26 1.71 12.70 3.74
CA TYR A 26 0.96 11.46 3.96
C TYR A 26 1.68 10.22 3.45
N ILE A 27 2.21 10.23 2.22
CA ILE A 27 2.81 9.03 1.61
C ILE A 27 3.92 8.40 2.48
N PRO A 28 4.97 9.14 2.90
CA PRO A 28 6.03 8.54 3.72
C PRO A 28 5.51 8.08 5.08
N LEU A 29 4.65 8.87 5.74
CA LEU A 29 4.02 8.46 7.00
C LEU A 29 3.18 7.19 6.83
N ARG A 30 2.49 7.06 5.69
CA ARG A 30 1.66 5.89 5.40
C ARG A 30 2.50 4.63 5.22
N ARG A 31 3.66 4.73 4.55
CA ARG A 31 4.59 3.59 4.40
C ARG A 31 5.09 3.06 5.74
N ASP A 32 5.21 3.92 6.74
CA ASP A 32 5.64 3.53 8.09
C ASP A 32 4.49 3.05 8.98
N THR A 33 3.27 3.55 8.77
CA THR A 33 2.08 3.21 9.57
C THR A 33 1.24 2.06 9.01
N SER A 34 1.45 1.65 7.75
CA SER A 34 0.65 0.60 7.11
C SER A 34 0.87 -0.79 7.72
N GLY A 35 2.04 -1.02 8.34
CA GLY A 35 2.48 -2.32 8.83
C GLY A 35 3.08 -3.22 7.75
N ALA A 36 3.08 -2.82 6.48
CA ALA A 36 3.55 -3.65 5.37
C ALA A 36 5.04 -4.03 5.51
N LYS A 37 5.89 -3.10 5.94
CA LYS A 37 7.33 -3.36 6.17
C LYS A 37 7.57 -4.49 7.19
N ALA A 38 6.70 -4.60 8.21
CA ALA A 38 6.79 -5.69 9.17
C ALA A 38 6.38 -7.03 8.54
N CYS A 39 5.37 -7.03 7.67
CA CYS A 39 4.99 -8.22 6.89
C CYS A 39 6.10 -8.66 5.94
N PHE A 40 6.74 -7.74 5.24
CA PHE A 40 7.83 -8.06 4.30
C PHE A 40 9.05 -8.64 5.02
N ALA A 41 9.35 -8.20 6.25
CA ALA A 41 10.40 -8.80 7.06
C ALA A 41 10.09 -10.26 7.49
N LEU A 42 8.81 -10.65 7.57
CA LEU A 42 8.41 -12.03 7.86
C LEU A 42 8.35 -12.92 6.61
N GLU A 43 8.48 -12.31 5.43
CA GLU A 43 8.35 -12.97 4.15
C GLU A 43 9.52 -13.92 3.87
N GLU A 44 10.74 -13.53 4.21
CA GLU A 44 11.93 -14.40 4.11
C GLU A 44 11.76 -15.69 4.92
N TYR A 45 11.24 -15.57 6.14
CA TYR A 45 10.90 -16.71 6.98
C TYR A 45 9.81 -17.60 6.35
N ALA A 46 8.74 -16.99 5.82
CA ALA A 46 7.65 -17.72 5.19
C ALA A 46 8.08 -18.46 3.90
N LEU A 47 9.02 -17.86 3.15
CA LEU A 47 9.57 -18.41 1.91
C LEU A 47 10.75 -19.35 2.13
N GLN A 48 11.24 -19.47 3.36
CA GLN A 48 12.46 -20.21 3.71
C GLN A 48 13.68 -19.77 2.88
N ILE A 49 13.84 -18.45 2.73
CA ILE A 49 15.00 -17.82 2.10
C ILE A 49 15.74 -16.96 3.11
N ASP A 50 17.00 -16.64 2.80
CA ASP A 50 17.85 -15.76 3.60
C ASP A 50 18.59 -14.84 2.62
N LEU A 51 18.05 -13.63 2.43
CA LEU A 51 18.62 -12.68 1.49
C LEU A 51 19.85 -12.01 2.11
N PRO A 52 20.99 -11.92 1.40
CA PRO A 52 22.14 -11.17 1.89
C PRO A 52 21.77 -9.71 2.18
N ASP A 53 22.37 -9.12 3.22
CA ASP A 53 22.14 -7.72 3.61
C ASP A 53 22.35 -6.74 2.45
N GLU A 54 23.33 -7.00 1.58
CA GLU A 54 23.59 -6.17 0.39
C GLU A 54 22.44 -6.17 -0.62
N VAL A 55 21.64 -7.25 -0.66
CA VAL A 55 20.43 -7.37 -1.49
C VAL A 55 19.28 -6.65 -0.83
N VAL A 56 19.00 -6.93 0.45
CA VAL A 56 17.91 -6.28 1.21
C VAL A 56 18.06 -4.76 1.23
N ASN A 57 19.29 -4.27 1.37
CA ASN A 57 19.59 -2.85 1.38
C ASN A 57 19.77 -2.26 -0.03
N HIS A 58 19.69 -3.08 -1.09
CA HIS A 58 19.85 -2.59 -2.45
C HIS A 58 18.70 -1.67 -2.83
N ARG A 59 19.02 -0.53 -3.45
CA ARG A 59 18.06 0.51 -3.81
C ARG A 59 16.85 -0.04 -4.59
N VAL A 60 17.07 -0.94 -5.55
CA VAL A 60 15.97 -1.50 -6.36
C VAL A 60 15.02 -2.37 -5.53
N ILE A 61 15.51 -3.09 -4.52
CA ILE A 61 14.67 -3.87 -3.60
C ILE A 61 13.84 -2.94 -2.73
N ARG A 62 14.46 -1.87 -2.19
CA ARG A 62 13.75 -0.83 -1.42
C ARG A 62 12.67 -0.14 -2.25
N ASP A 63 12.95 0.16 -3.52
CA ASP A 63 11.98 0.77 -4.45
C ASP A 63 10.80 -0.19 -4.76
N LEU A 64 11.04 -1.50 -4.83
CA LEU A 64 10.01 -2.54 -4.97
C LEU A 64 9.13 -2.66 -3.72
N GLU A 65 9.73 -2.70 -2.53
CA GLU A 65 8.99 -2.71 -1.26
C GLU A 65 8.11 -1.47 -1.11
N ASP A 66 8.65 -0.28 -1.40
CA ASP A 66 7.90 0.97 -1.34
C ASP A 66 6.75 0.98 -2.36
N ALA A 67 6.96 0.45 -3.57
CA ALA A 67 5.89 0.30 -4.56
C ALA A 67 4.81 -0.70 -4.12
N ALA A 68 5.18 -1.83 -3.53
CA ALA A 68 4.22 -2.80 -3.01
C ALA A 68 3.39 -2.20 -1.85
N ASN A 69 4.06 -1.54 -0.90
CA ASN A 69 3.41 -0.89 0.25
C ASN A 69 2.43 0.22 -0.19
N ASP A 70 2.85 1.04 -1.15
CA ASP A 70 2.03 2.08 -1.75
C ASP A 70 0.77 1.47 -2.38
N ALA A 71 0.90 0.44 -3.21
CA ALA A 71 -0.25 -0.20 -3.86
C ALA A 71 -1.25 -0.75 -2.84
N ILE A 72 -0.78 -1.48 -1.82
CA ILE A 72 -1.60 -1.98 -0.71
C ILE A 72 -2.31 -0.83 0.01
N SER A 73 -1.62 0.30 0.19
CA SER A 73 -2.14 1.48 0.87
C SER A 73 -3.19 2.24 0.06
N TRP A 74 -3.07 2.28 -1.27
CA TRP A 74 -4.03 2.97 -2.15
C TRP A 74 -5.38 2.25 -2.22
N TYR A 75 -5.39 0.91 -2.12
CA TYR A 75 -6.64 0.14 -2.05
C TYR A 75 -7.43 0.42 -0.75
N ASN A 76 -6.75 0.90 0.29
CA ASN A 76 -7.42 1.37 1.50
C ASN A 76 -7.91 2.82 1.30
N THR A 77 -9.04 2.93 0.60
CA THR A 77 -9.65 4.19 0.16
C THR A 77 -10.05 5.15 1.29
N HIS A 78 -10.09 4.67 2.54
CA HIS A 78 -10.61 5.45 3.68
C HIS A 78 -9.72 6.63 4.10
N ASN A 79 -8.48 6.71 3.61
CA ASN A 79 -7.57 7.82 3.96
C ASN A 79 -7.09 8.61 2.74
N LEU A 80 -6.72 7.96 1.63
CA LEU A 80 -6.15 8.67 0.47
C LEU A 80 -7.17 9.59 -0.21
N VAL A 81 -8.43 9.16 -0.38
CA VAL A 81 -9.47 9.97 -1.06
C VAL A 81 -9.71 11.28 -0.31
N VAL A 82 -9.79 11.24 1.02
CA VAL A 82 -9.99 12.43 1.86
C VAL A 82 -8.80 13.39 1.73
N ILE A 83 -7.58 12.86 1.68
CA ILE A 83 -6.36 13.67 1.51
C ILE A 83 -6.34 14.32 0.14
N LEU A 84 -6.67 13.60 -0.93
CA LEU A 84 -6.73 14.16 -2.29
C LEU A 84 -7.83 15.24 -2.43
N MET A 85 -8.99 15.03 -1.81
CA MET A 85 -10.04 16.06 -1.77
C MET A 85 -9.54 17.33 -1.06
N ASN A 86 -8.84 17.19 0.06
CA ASN A 86 -8.33 18.32 0.84
C ASN A 86 -7.17 19.05 0.15
N ASP A 87 -6.17 18.29 -0.30
CA ASP A 87 -4.90 18.82 -0.82
C ASP A 87 -5.04 19.38 -2.24
N LEU A 88 -5.87 18.75 -3.08
CA LEU A 88 -6.05 19.12 -4.49
C LEU A 88 -7.39 19.80 -4.76
N GLY A 89 -8.26 19.97 -3.74
CA GLY A 89 -9.59 20.57 -3.91
C GLY A 89 -10.54 19.74 -4.78
N LEU A 90 -10.30 18.44 -4.90
CA LEU A 90 -11.08 17.55 -5.76
C LEU A 90 -12.43 17.20 -5.13
N ASP A 91 -13.44 16.97 -5.98
CA ASP A 91 -14.63 16.28 -5.52
C ASP A 91 -14.34 14.78 -5.26
N ARG A 92 -15.33 14.08 -4.69
CA ARG A 92 -15.16 12.67 -4.31
C ARG A 92 -14.84 11.76 -5.48
N GLN A 93 -15.52 11.92 -6.63
CA GLN A 93 -15.30 11.03 -7.77
C GLN A 93 -13.94 11.31 -8.39
N ALA A 94 -13.61 12.59 -8.58
CA ALA A 94 -12.29 13.00 -9.08
C ALA A 94 -11.16 12.53 -8.16
N ALA A 95 -11.34 12.56 -6.83
CA ALA A 95 -10.37 12.02 -5.88
C ALA A 95 -10.23 10.49 -5.95
N ILE A 96 -11.32 9.75 -6.17
CA ILE A 96 -11.29 8.29 -6.40
C ILE A 96 -10.58 7.97 -7.72
N ASP A 97 -10.87 8.72 -8.78
CA ASP A 97 -10.23 8.54 -10.09
C ASP A 97 -8.73 8.81 -10.00
N HIS A 98 -8.33 9.86 -9.27
CA HIS A 98 -6.93 10.18 -9.01
C HIS A 98 -6.22 9.12 -8.16
N ALA A 99 -6.87 8.60 -7.11
CA ALA A 99 -6.35 7.48 -6.33
C ALA A 99 -6.17 6.21 -7.19
N THR A 100 -7.10 5.96 -8.11
CA THR A 100 -7.02 4.85 -9.06
C THR A 100 -5.83 5.01 -10.00
N GLU A 101 -5.55 6.23 -10.46
CA GLU A 101 -4.40 6.51 -11.31
C GLU A 101 -3.08 6.33 -10.55
N LEU A 102 -3.02 6.77 -9.28
CA LEU A 102 -1.87 6.48 -8.40
C LEU A 102 -1.62 4.97 -8.24
N ALA A 103 -2.68 4.16 -8.11
CA ALA A 103 -2.56 2.71 -8.05
C ALA A 103 -1.99 2.12 -9.35
N LYS A 104 -2.48 2.54 -10.52
CA LYS A 104 -1.94 2.10 -11.82
C LYS A 104 -0.48 2.50 -12.00
N HIS A 105 -0.13 3.75 -11.72
CA HIS A 105 1.25 4.23 -11.77
C HIS A 105 2.16 3.43 -10.83
N THR A 106 1.65 3.04 -9.66
CA THR A 106 2.40 2.23 -8.71
C THR A 106 2.67 0.83 -9.26
N SER A 107 1.70 0.17 -9.91
CA SER A 107 1.92 -1.11 -10.60
C SER A 107 2.96 -0.98 -11.72
N VAL A 108 2.88 0.07 -12.55
CA VAL A 108 3.89 0.32 -13.59
C VAL A 108 5.28 0.55 -13.00
N ARG A 109 5.37 1.31 -11.91
CA ARG A 109 6.63 1.54 -11.19
C ARG A 109 7.21 0.24 -10.65
N PHE A 110 6.40 -0.62 -10.05
CA PHE A 110 6.83 -1.92 -9.55
C PHE A 110 7.45 -2.77 -10.66
N GLU A 111 6.76 -2.93 -11.79
CA GLU A 111 7.29 -3.69 -12.93
C GLU A 111 8.56 -3.06 -13.53
N THR A 112 8.61 -1.73 -13.58
CA THR A 112 9.81 -1.00 -14.02
C THR A 112 11.00 -1.31 -13.11
N CYS A 113 10.84 -1.21 -11.78
CA CYS A 113 11.88 -1.56 -10.82
C CYS A 113 12.27 -3.04 -10.93
N ARG A 114 11.30 -3.94 -11.12
CA ARG A 114 11.55 -5.38 -11.27
C ARG A 114 12.45 -5.67 -12.48
N SER A 115 12.24 -4.97 -13.60
CA SER A 115 13.10 -5.09 -14.78
C SER A 115 14.52 -4.52 -14.61
N GLN A 116 14.77 -3.75 -13.55
CA GLN A 116 16.06 -3.13 -13.24
C GLN A 116 16.83 -3.90 -12.16
N LEU A 117 16.34 -5.08 -11.75
CA LEU A 117 17.06 -5.93 -10.80
C LEU A 117 18.43 -6.32 -11.37
N PRO A 118 19.53 -6.04 -10.65
CA PRO A 118 20.82 -6.60 -11.02
C PRO A 118 20.82 -8.11 -10.73
N SER A 119 21.88 -8.78 -11.18
CA SER A 119 22.16 -10.16 -10.79
C SER A 119 23.19 -10.15 -9.66
N TRP A 120 22.97 -11.00 -8.66
CA TRP A 120 23.90 -11.29 -7.56
C TRP A 120 24.45 -12.72 -7.62
N GLY A 121 24.20 -13.42 -8.73
CA GLY A 121 24.54 -14.82 -8.92
C GLY A 121 23.35 -15.74 -8.76
N GLN A 122 23.42 -16.91 -9.41
CA GLN A 122 22.27 -17.78 -9.65
C GLN A 122 21.47 -18.15 -8.39
N ASP A 123 22.15 -18.47 -7.29
CA ASP A 123 21.48 -18.87 -6.05
C ASP A 123 20.73 -17.70 -5.39
N VAL A 124 21.36 -16.52 -5.35
CA VAL A 124 20.78 -15.29 -4.80
C VAL A 124 19.65 -14.79 -5.68
N ASP A 125 19.81 -14.82 -7.00
CA ASP A 125 18.79 -14.42 -7.97
C ASP A 125 17.52 -15.26 -7.83
N GLY A 126 17.65 -16.55 -7.51
CA GLY A 126 16.52 -17.42 -7.21
C GLY A 126 15.76 -17.01 -5.94
N MET A 127 16.46 -16.56 -4.90
CA MET A 127 15.84 -16.05 -3.67
C MET A 127 15.18 -14.69 -3.91
N VAL A 128 15.85 -13.79 -4.63
CA VAL A 128 15.30 -12.48 -5.03
C VAL A 128 14.03 -12.65 -5.84
N ALA A 129 14.00 -13.56 -6.81
CA ALA A 129 12.81 -13.81 -7.62
C ALA A 129 11.62 -14.24 -6.76
N LYS A 130 11.82 -15.12 -5.76
CA LYS A 130 10.77 -15.52 -4.82
C LYS A 130 10.28 -14.35 -3.97
N TYR A 131 11.21 -13.56 -3.43
CA TYR A 131 10.88 -12.40 -2.61
C TYR A 131 10.06 -11.37 -3.39
N VAL A 132 10.49 -11.04 -4.61
CA VAL A 132 9.79 -10.07 -5.47
C VAL A 132 8.43 -10.59 -5.93
N GLN A 133 8.30 -11.89 -6.21
CA GLN A 133 6.99 -12.49 -6.47
C GLN A 133 6.05 -12.32 -5.27
N ALA A 134 6.56 -12.55 -4.06
CA ALA A 134 5.75 -12.46 -2.86
C ALA A 134 5.31 -11.00 -2.56
N LEU A 135 6.15 -10.00 -2.84
CA LEU A 135 5.73 -8.59 -2.87
C LEU A 135 4.58 -8.33 -3.86
N GLN A 136 4.65 -8.91 -5.06
CA GLN A 136 3.58 -8.80 -6.06
C GLN A 136 2.30 -9.51 -5.60
N ASP A 137 2.43 -10.67 -4.95
CA ASP A 137 1.33 -11.42 -4.36
C ASP A 137 0.65 -10.62 -3.23
N TRP A 138 1.41 -9.86 -2.44
CA TRP A 138 0.86 -8.91 -1.47
C TRP A 138 0.01 -7.81 -2.13
N MET A 139 0.46 -7.26 -3.25
CA MET A 139 -0.28 -6.23 -3.99
C MET A 139 -1.62 -6.78 -4.51
N VAL A 140 -1.58 -7.93 -5.20
CA VAL A 140 -2.77 -8.55 -5.81
C VAL A 140 -3.69 -9.14 -4.74
N GLY A 141 -3.11 -9.84 -3.76
CA GLY A 141 -3.81 -10.45 -2.64
C GLY A 141 -4.55 -9.42 -1.81
N SER A 142 -3.94 -8.28 -1.50
CA SER A 142 -4.62 -7.20 -0.75
C SER A 142 -5.82 -6.62 -1.51
N CYS A 143 -5.70 -6.50 -2.84
CA CYS A 143 -6.81 -6.07 -3.68
C CYS A 143 -7.97 -7.08 -3.63
N HIS A 144 -7.70 -8.37 -3.85
CA HIS A 144 -8.73 -9.41 -3.78
C HIS A 144 -9.35 -9.54 -2.39
N TRP A 145 -8.52 -9.60 -1.36
CA TRP A 145 -8.94 -9.69 0.05
C TRP A 145 -9.88 -8.55 0.46
N SER A 146 -9.70 -7.36 -0.11
CA SER A 146 -10.59 -6.22 0.16
C SER A 146 -12.04 -6.44 -0.33
N PHE A 147 -12.24 -7.31 -1.32
CA PHE A 147 -13.57 -7.71 -1.80
C PHE A 147 -14.06 -9.04 -1.23
N ASP A 148 -13.13 -9.93 -0.86
CA ASP A 148 -13.49 -11.27 -0.38
C ASP A 148 -13.83 -11.28 1.13
N THR A 149 -13.36 -10.27 1.88
CA THR A 149 -13.74 -10.11 3.28
C THR A 149 -14.98 -9.25 3.47
N GLU A 150 -15.71 -9.52 4.55
CA GLU A 150 -16.85 -8.70 4.96
C GLU A 150 -16.44 -7.35 5.57
N ARG A 151 -15.14 -7.07 5.72
CA ARG A 151 -14.61 -5.89 6.43
C ARG A 151 -15.04 -4.57 5.78
N TYR A 152 -15.08 -4.50 4.45
CA TYR A 152 -15.30 -3.25 3.72
C TYR A 152 -16.68 -3.17 3.06
N PHE A 153 -17.15 -4.27 2.48
CA PHE A 153 -18.39 -4.32 1.71
C PHE A 153 -19.43 -5.29 2.29
N GLY A 154 -19.21 -5.77 3.52
CA GLY A 154 -20.05 -6.81 4.11
C GLY A 154 -20.14 -8.03 3.19
N LYS A 155 -21.33 -8.61 3.09
CA LYS A 155 -21.59 -9.78 2.23
C LYS A 155 -21.64 -9.48 0.73
N ASP A 156 -21.58 -8.21 0.33
CA ASP A 156 -21.75 -7.77 -1.07
C ASP A 156 -20.42 -7.45 -1.78
N GLY A 157 -19.28 -7.86 -1.22
CA GLY A 157 -17.97 -7.58 -1.84
C GLY A 157 -17.83 -8.09 -3.28
N ALA A 158 -18.42 -9.26 -3.61
CA ALA A 158 -18.46 -9.77 -4.98
C ALA A 158 -19.32 -8.91 -5.93
N GLY A 159 -20.45 -8.38 -5.45
CA GLY A 159 -21.31 -7.48 -6.22
C GLY A 159 -20.64 -6.15 -6.51
N VAL A 160 -19.96 -5.59 -5.51
CA VAL A 160 -19.14 -4.37 -5.66
C VAL A 160 -17.99 -4.60 -6.64
N LYS A 161 -17.24 -5.71 -6.53
CA LYS A 161 -16.14 -6.05 -7.44
C LYS A 161 -16.59 -6.14 -8.90
N LYS A 162 -17.78 -6.69 -9.15
CA LYS A 162 -18.36 -6.83 -10.50
C LYS A 162 -18.89 -5.50 -11.05
N SER A 163 -19.56 -4.72 -10.22
CA SER A 163 -20.22 -3.48 -10.66
C SER A 163 -19.30 -2.27 -10.65
N LEU A 164 -18.22 -2.31 -9.87
CA LEU A 164 -17.35 -1.18 -9.54
C LEU A 164 -18.12 0.03 -8.99
N ARG A 165 -19.23 -0.23 -8.30
CA ARG A 165 -20.10 0.79 -7.71
C ARG A 165 -20.27 0.52 -6.22
N VAL A 166 -20.15 1.58 -5.42
CA VAL A 166 -20.35 1.53 -3.97
C VAL A 166 -21.46 2.51 -3.61
N PRO A 167 -22.55 2.07 -2.96
CA PRO A 167 -23.56 2.99 -2.45
C PRO A 167 -22.94 3.83 -1.33
N LEU A 168 -23.14 5.16 -1.40
CA LEU A 168 -22.65 6.04 -0.35
C LEU A 168 -23.51 5.90 0.90
N LEU A 169 -22.84 5.79 2.05
CA LEU A 169 -23.52 5.89 3.33
C LEU A 169 -24.14 7.29 3.50
N PRO A 170 -25.28 7.40 4.19
CA PRO A 170 -25.86 8.70 4.50
C PRO A 170 -24.84 9.59 5.22
N LYS A 171 -24.80 10.88 4.87
CA LYS A 171 -23.96 11.83 5.59
C LYS A 171 -24.44 11.86 7.04
N ARG A 172 -23.53 11.59 8.00
CA ARG A 172 -23.85 11.77 9.42
C ARG A 172 -24.28 13.23 9.62
N ALA A 173 -25.43 13.42 10.27
CA ALA A 173 -25.82 14.75 10.71
C ALA A 173 -24.73 15.28 11.64
N VAL A 174 -24.33 16.54 11.45
CA VAL A 174 -23.42 17.21 12.37
C VAL A 174 -24.18 17.36 13.68
N GLN A 175 -23.73 16.68 14.74
CA GLN A 175 -24.17 16.94 16.10
C GLN A 175 -23.45 18.17 16.64
#